data_AF-A0A373PQ81-F1
#
_entry.id   AF-A0A373PQ81-F1
#
_cell.length_a   1.000
_cell.length_b   1.000
_cell.length_c   1.000
_cell.angle_alpha   90.00
_cell.angle_beta   90.00
_cell.angle_gamma   90.00
#
_symmetry.space_group_name_H-M   'P 1'
#
loop_
_entity.id
_entity.type
_entity.pdbx_description
1 polymer ?
#
loop_
_entity_poly.entity_id
_entity_poly.type
_entity_poly.pdbx_seq_one_letter_code
_entity_poly.pdbx_strand_id
1 'polypeptide(L)'
;MSYSCNISFKNIEPKDVYNFFMQFKRECMSHAFEIGEEFGLLSPIFTDNKSSIIIDTTSNDELCVELIEKTKTWAINKAFKFGYFYIAAENLLGIYQVPKCMRYIFDKTLVFQNSAEHDYDFDCYDGIKMFKPIVDKYKNMSKDEIKAIYEKYFEEEWYGDGCKLEFYRKTFANEEIWNSIEYTFDAENILCISLFDEFKLSTYFEFFKGCVKRVNHFIDDVKN
;
A
#
# COMPACT_ATOMS: atom_id res chain seq x y z
N MET A 1 3.61 16.99 0.05
CA MET A 1 2.57 16.15 0.70
C MET A 1 3.24 14.90 1.21
N SER A 2 3.12 14.60 2.51
CA SER A 2 3.61 13.33 3.08
C SER A 2 2.69 12.21 2.61
N TYR A 3 3.16 11.41 1.64
CA TYR A 3 2.50 10.17 1.27
C TYR A 3 3.37 8.99 1.75
N SER A 4 2.72 7.93 2.22
CA SER A 4 3.31 6.61 2.36
C SER A 4 2.40 5.67 1.59
N CYS A 5 2.87 5.14 0.47
CA CYS A 5 2.10 4.27 -0.40
C CYS A 5 2.84 2.95 -0.59
N ASN A 6 2.16 1.83 -0.38
CA ASN A 6 2.70 0.52 -0.70
C ASN A 6 2.20 0.10 -2.08
N ILE A 7 3.09 -0.33 -2.96
CA ILE A 7 2.75 -0.87 -4.28
C ILE A 7 3.29 -2.28 -4.36
N SER A 8 2.43 -3.24 -4.69
CA SER A 8 2.84 -4.62 -4.98
C SER A 8 2.88 -4.84 -6.48
N PHE A 9 3.99 -5.38 -6.95
CA PHE A 9 4.33 -5.55 -8.35
C PHE A 9 4.30 -7.01 -8.76
N LYS A 10 3.79 -7.24 -9.97
CA LYS A 10 3.78 -8.55 -10.63
C LYS A 10 4.29 -8.39 -12.06
N ASN A 11 5.33 -9.12 -12.42
CA ASN A 11 5.72 -9.30 -13.82
C ASN A 11 4.71 -10.29 -14.44
N ILE A 12 3.90 -9.81 -15.37
CA ILE A 12 2.80 -10.57 -15.93
C ILE A 12 2.50 -10.13 -17.37
N GLU A 13 2.27 -11.09 -18.25
CA GLU A 13 1.88 -10.81 -19.63
C GLU A 13 0.44 -10.23 -19.70
N PRO A 14 0.12 -9.38 -20.70
CA PRO A 14 -1.17 -8.69 -20.75
C PRO A 14 -2.37 -9.67 -20.75
N LYS A 15 -2.21 -10.82 -21.42
CA LYS A 15 -3.23 -11.87 -21.53
C LYS A 15 -3.57 -12.53 -20.19
N ASP A 16 -2.67 -12.47 -19.21
CA ASP A 16 -2.81 -13.18 -17.93
C ASP A 16 -3.31 -12.26 -16.80
N VAL A 17 -3.32 -10.93 -17.01
CA VAL A 17 -3.74 -9.91 -16.04
C VAL A 17 -5.14 -10.17 -15.48
N TYR A 18 -6.12 -10.47 -16.35
CA TYR A 18 -7.49 -10.74 -15.91
C TYR A 18 -7.57 -11.96 -14.98
N ASN A 19 -6.90 -13.05 -15.35
CA ASN A 19 -6.88 -14.28 -14.56
C ASN A 19 -6.20 -14.03 -13.20
N PHE A 20 -5.15 -13.22 -13.17
CA PHE A 20 -4.51 -12.81 -11.92
C PHE A 20 -5.46 -12.02 -11.03
N PHE A 21 -6.23 -11.06 -11.54
CA PHE A 21 -7.22 -10.36 -10.73
C PHE A 21 -8.30 -11.28 -10.16
N MET A 22 -8.73 -12.29 -10.93
CA MET A 22 -9.67 -13.30 -10.45
C MET A 22 -9.06 -14.18 -9.35
N GLN A 23 -7.78 -14.53 -9.45
CA GLN A 23 -7.06 -15.24 -8.40
C GLN A 23 -6.92 -14.35 -7.15
N PHE A 24 -6.41 -13.13 -7.31
CA PHE A 24 -6.23 -12.16 -6.23
C PHE A 24 -7.54 -11.91 -5.47
N LYS A 25 -8.65 -11.77 -6.20
CA LYS A 25 -9.99 -11.67 -5.60
C LYS A 25 -10.33 -12.86 -4.71
N ARG A 26 -10.08 -14.09 -5.17
CA ARG A 26 -10.36 -15.31 -4.39
C ARG A 26 -9.46 -15.41 -3.16
N GLU A 27 -8.19 -15.08 -3.29
CA GLU A 27 -7.24 -15.10 -2.17
C GLU A 27 -7.59 -14.06 -1.10
N CYS A 28 -7.98 -12.84 -1.50
CA CYS A 28 -8.47 -11.85 -0.55
C CYS A 28 -9.72 -12.33 0.18
N MET A 29 -10.63 -13.04 -0.50
CA MET A 29 -11.83 -13.59 0.12
C MET A 29 -11.53 -14.73 1.09
N SER A 30 -10.49 -15.55 0.85
CA SER A 30 -10.10 -16.63 1.76
C SER A 30 -9.36 -16.14 2.99
N HIS A 31 -8.75 -14.94 2.93
CA HIS A 31 -8.03 -14.30 4.03
C HIS A 31 -8.75 -13.07 4.59
N ALA A 32 -10.08 -13.04 4.46
CA ALA A 32 -10.88 -11.90 4.85
C ALA A 32 -10.69 -11.53 6.33
N PHE A 33 -10.52 -12.52 7.22
CA PHE A 33 -10.28 -12.31 8.63
C PHE A 33 -8.95 -11.60 8.90
N GLU A 34 -7.85 -12.06 8.29
CA GLU A 34 -6.52 -11.48 8.42
C GLU A 34 -6.46 -10.05 7.87
N ILE A 35 -7.14 -9.80 6.75
CA ILE A 35 -7.29 -8.46 6.19
C ILE A 35 -8.08 -7.57 7.16
N GLY A 36 -9.13 -8.11 7.78
CA GLY A 36 -9.90 -7.44 8.82
C GLY A 36 -9.04 -7.09 10.04
N GLU A 37 -8.17 -7.99 10.48
CA GLU A 37 -7.22 -7.74 11.58
C GLU A 37 -6.22 -6.63 11.23
N GLU A 38 -5.69 -6.62 10.01
CA GLU A 38 -4.74 -5.60 9.55
C GLU A 38 -5.38 -4.21 9.51
N PHE A 39 -6.60 -4.12 8.97
CA PHE A 39 -7.28 -2.85 8.76
C PHE A 39 -8.25 -2.45 9.87
N GLY A 40 -8.40 -3.25 10.92
CA GLY A 40 -9.40 -3.03 11.97
C GLY A 40 -9.32 -1.65 12.62
N LEU A 41 -8.10 -1.12 12.84
CA LEU A 41 -7.90 0.23 13.41
C LEU A 41 -8.20 1.38 12.44
N LEU A 42 -8.46 1.08 11.16
CA LEU A 42 -8.89 2.06 10.16
C LEU A 42 -10.41 1.96 9.89
N SER A 43 -11.06 0.96 10.45
CA SER A 43 -12.47 0.68 10.20
C SER A 43 -13.38 1.60 11.04
N PRO A 44 -14.62 1.89 10.58
CA PRO A 44 -15.60 2.67 11.34
C PRO A 44 -15.89 2.14 12.74
N ILE A 45 -15.87 0.81 12.93
CA ILE A 45 -15.90 0.14 14.25
C ILE A 45 -14.89 0.76 15.23
N PHE A 46 -13.71 1.15 14.76
CA PHE A 46 -12.71 1.81 15.59
C PHE A 46 -12.90 3.33 15.63
N THR A 47 -12.95 3.97 14.45
CA THR A 47 -12.89 5.43 14.35
C THR A 47 -14.12 6.13 14.90
N ASP A 48 -15.28 5.47 14.84
CA ASP A 48 -16.56 6.03 15.27
C ASP A 48 -16.97 5.53 16.66
N ASN A 49 -16.29 4.53 17.22
CA ASN A 49 -16.49 4.07 18.60
C ASN A 49 -15.79 5.01 19.59
N LYS A 50 -16.37 6.21 19.70
CA LYS A 50 -15.91 7.33 20.56
C LYS A 50 -15.78 6.96 22.05
N SER A 51 -16.31 5.81 22.48
CA SER A 51 -16.47 5.42 23.88
C SER A 51 -15.50 4.32 24.37
N SER A 52 -14.57 3.83 23.54
CA SER A 52 -13.58 2.80 23.95
C SER A 52 -14.21 1.55 24.59
N ILE A 53 -15.40 1.17 24.13
CA ILE A 53 -16.15 0.00 24.63
C ILE A 53 -15.75 -1.23 23.82
N ILE A 54 -15.63 -2.37 24.48
CA ILE A 54 -15.43 -3.67 23.84
C ILE A 54 -16.64 -3.97 22.96
N ILE A 55 -16.39 -4.28 21.69
CA ILE A 55 -17.43 -4.48 20.70
C ILE A 55 -17.89 -5.95 20.75
N ASP A 56 -19.18 -6.14 21.03
CA ASP A 56 -19.86 -7.43 20.98
C ASP A 56 -20.72 -7.51 19.72
N THR A 57 -20.34 -8.42 18.82
CA THR A 57 -20.99 -8.61 17.51
C THR A 57 -22.33 -9.34 17.61
N THR A 58 -22.68 -9.83 18.79
CA THR A 58 -23.96 -10.50 19.09
C THR A 58 -24.96 -9.57 19.78
N SER A 59 -24.55 -8.34 20.11
CA SER A 59 -25.41 -7.32 20.69
C SER A 59 -26.42 -6.80 19.66
N ASN A 60 -27.67 -6.66 20.07
CA ASN A 60 -28.72 -6.00 19.29
C ASN A 60 -28.79 -4.49 19.56
N ASP A 61 -27.75 -3.93 20.16
CA ASP A 61 -27.65 -2.49 20.40
C ASP A 61 -27.59 -1.70 19.08
N GLU A 62 -28.37 -0.62 19.00
CA GLU A 62 -28.54 0.18 17.79
C GLU A 62 -27.21 0.77 17.28
N LEU A 63 -26.31 1.15 18.18
CA LEU A 63 -24.97 1.64 17.84
C LEU A 63 -24.12 0.55 17.20
N CYS A 64 -24.23 -0.69 17.70
CA CYS A 64 -23.49 -1.83 17.14
C CYS A 64 -23.94 -2.13 15.70
N VAL A 65 -25.26 -2.11 15.47
CA VAL A 65 -25.83 -2.29 14.11
C VAL A 65 -25.38 -1.18 13.16
N GLU A 66 -25.38 0.08 13.61
CA GLU A 66 -24.90 1.21 12.82
C GLU A 66 -23.41 1.06 12.44
N LEU A 67 -22.56 0.70 13.40
CA LEU A 67 -21.12 0.51 13.19
C LEU A 67 -20.83 -0.64 12.21
N ILE A 68 -21.62 -1.72 12.26
CA ILE A 68 -21.55 -2.83 11.31
C ILE A 68 -21.81 -2.32 9.88
N GLU A 69 -22.94 -1.66 9.63
CA GLU A 69 -23.31 -1.22 8.29
C GLU A 69 -22.36 -0.14 7.72
N LYS A 70 -21.88 0.78 8.58
CA LYS A 70 -20.82 1.71 8.20
C LYS A 70 -19.54 0.98 7.80
N THR A 71 -19.12 -0.01 8.59
CA THR A 71 -17.90 -0.79 8.30
C THR A 71 -18.06 -1.62 7.05
N LYS A 72 -19.25 -2.14 6.76
CA LYS A 72 -19.57 -2.81 5.50
C LYS A 72 -19.38 -1.89 4.31
N THR A 73 -19.99 -0.71 4.38
CA THR A 73 -19.90 0.29 3.31
C THR A 73 -18.45 0.73 3.09
N TRP A 74 -17.71 0.94 4.18
CA TRP A 74 -16.29 1.26 4.11
C TRP A 74 -15.45 0.11 3.54
N ALA A 75 -15.70 -1.14 3.94
CA ALA A 75 -14.96 -2.29 3.44
C ALA A 75 -15.10 -2.46 1.92
N ILE A 76 -16.33 -2.33 1.42
CA ILE A 76 -16.66 -2.41 -0.01
C ILE A 76 -15.96 -1.30 -0.79
N ASN A 77 -16.01 -0.07 -0.28
CA ASN A 77 -15.56 1.10 -1.02
C ASN A 77 -14.07 1.43 -0.84
N LYS A 78 -13.41 0.91 0.20
CA LYS A 78 -12.05 1.27 0.60
C LYS A 78 -11.17 0.05 0.86
N ALA A 79 -11.51 -0.79 1.83
CA ALA A 79 -10.61 -1.88 2.28
C ALA A 79 -10.34 -2.93 1.20
N PHE A 80 -11.29 -3.12 0.27
CA PHE A 80 -11.18 -4.10 -0.81
C PHE A 80 -11.40 -3.54 -2.20
N LYS A 81 -11.17 -2.23 -2.33
CA LYS A 81 -11.13 -1.55 -3.61
C LYS A 81 -9.69 -1.13 -3.85
N PHE A 82 -9.01 -1.85 -4.74
CA PHE A 82 -7.59 -1.65 -4.98
C PHE A 82 -7.40 -0.90 -6.29
N GLY A 83 -6.74 0.25 -6.24
CA GLY A 83 -6.22 0.87 -7.44
C GLY A 83 -5.17 -0.04 -8.08
N TYR A 84 -5.11 -0.05 -9.40
CA TYR A 84 -4.04 -0.73 -10.12
C TYR A 84 -3.62 0.05 -11.36
N PHE A 85 -2.43 -0.26 -11.86
CA PHE A 85 -1.96 0.16 -13.17
C PHE A 85 -1.24 -0.97 -13.87
N TYR A 86 -1.21 -0.94 -15.20
CA TYR A 86 -0.47 -1.90 -15.99
C TYR A 86 0.39 -1.19 -17.04
N ILE A 87 1.70 -1.41 -16.99
CA ILE A 87 2.66 -0.86 -17.94
C ILE A 87 2.95 -1.92 -18.98
N ALA A 88 2.22 -1.87 -20.09
CA ALA A 88 2.27 -2.90 -21.14
C ALA A 88 3.64 -3.06 -21.78
N ALA A 89 4.43 -1.98 -21.90
CA ALA A 89 5.79 -2.04 -22.42
C ALA A 89 6.74 -2.86 -21.54
N GLU A 90 6.43 -2.97 -20.25
CA GLU A 90 7.27 -3.60 -19.23
C GLU A 90 6.69 -4.91 -18.70
N ASN A 91 5.50 -5.31 -19.18
CA ASN A 91 4.72 -6.42 -18.63
C ASN A 91 4.62 -6.37 -17.10
N LEU A 92 4.32 -5.17 -16.58
CA LEU A 92 4.36 -4.89 -15.15
C LEU A 92 3.00 -4.42 -14.65
N LEU A 93 2.43 -5.19 -13.73
CA LEU A 93 1.23 -4.85 -12.98
C LEU A 93 1.63 -4.28 -11.62
N GLY A 94 1.10 -3.12 -11.25
CA GLY A 94 1.19 -2.57 -9.90
C GLY A 94 -0.20 -2.51 -9.26
N ILE A 95 -0.32 -2.96 -8.01
CA ILE A 95 -1.53 -2.84 -7.20
C ILE A 95 -1.21 -2.07 -5.91
N TYR A 96 -1.99 -1.03 -5.65
CA TYR A 96 -1.81 -0.16 -4.50
C TYR A 96 -2.39 -0.79 -3.22
N GLN A 97 -1.70 -0.57 -2.09
CA GLN A 97 -2.17 -0.87 -0.73
C GLN A 97 -2.61 -2.33 -0.50
N VAL A 98 -1.94 -3.28 -1.16
CA VAL A 98 -2.18 -4.71 -0.94
C VAL A 98 -1.91 -5.09 0.54
N PRO A 99 -2.85 -5.77 1.22
CA PRO A 99 -2.67 -6.23 2.60
C PRO A 99 -1.44 -7.12 2.74
N LYS A 100 -0.75 -7.08 3.89
CA LYS A 100 0.46 -7.88 4.14
C LYS A 100 0.23 -9.37 3.91
N CYS A 101 -0.91 -9.89 4.34
CA CYS A 101 -1.26 -11.30 4.14
C CYS A 101 -1.36 -11.71 2.67
N MET A 102 -1.54 -10.75 1.74
CA MET A 102 -1.66 -11.01 0.30
C MET A 102 -0.36 -10.78 -0.49
N ARG A 103 0.68 -10.21 0.12
CA ARG A 103 1.90 -9.83 -0.63
C ARG A 103 2.63 -11.02 -1.25
N TYR A 104 2.42 -12.24 -0.75
CA TYR A 104 3.09 -13.45 -1.24
C TYR A 104 2.74 -13.84 -2.69
N ILE A 105 1.62 -13.36 -3.24
CA ILE A 105 1.26 -13.64 -4.64
C ILE A 105 1.98 -12.70 -5.63
N PHE A 106 2.57 -11.62 -5.12
CA PHE A 106 3.30 -10.62 -5.89
C PHE A 106 4.80 -10.96 -5.90
N ASP A 107 5.50 -10.43 -6.89
CA ASP A 107 6.95 -10.65 -7.01
C ASP A 107 7.72 -9.73 -6.07
N LYS A 108 7.19 -8.52 -5.83
CA LYS A 108 7.79 -7.53 -4.94
C LYS A 108 6.72 -6.60 -4.37
N THR A 109 6.93 -6.11 -3.16
CA THR A 109 6.17 -4.97 -2.62
C THR A 109 7.14 -3.89 -2.19
N LEU A 110 6.97 -2.68 -2.72
CA LEU A 110 7.75 -1.51 -2.35
C LEU A 110 6.90 -0.57 -1.49
N VAL A 111 7.56 0.08 -0.55
CA VAL A 111 7.01 1.18 0.24
C VAL A 111 7.59 2.46 -0.34
N PHE A 112 6.76 3.36 -0.83
CA PHE A 112 7.17 4.69 -1.28
C PHE A 112 6.76 5.71 -0.23
N GLN A 113 7.71 6.50 0.26
CA GLN A 113 7.44 7.54 1.26
C GLN A 113 8.16 8.84 0.91
N ASN A 114 7.48 9.96 1.13
CA ASN A 114 8.05 11.31 0.94
C ASN A 114 8.83 11.77 2.18
N SER A 115 9.81 10.98 2.61
CA SER A 115 10.81 11.42 3.59
C SER A 115 12.19 11.04 3.10
N ALA A 116 13.10 12.01 3.14
CA ALA A 116 14.51 11.78 2.82
C ALA A 116 15.17 10.84 3.83
N GLU A 117 14.55 10.53 4.97
CA GLU A 117 15.17 9.81 6.09
C GLU A 117 15.28 8.28 5.90
N HIS A 118 14.75 7.72 4.80
CA HIS A 118 14.76 6.28 4.59
C HIS A 118 15.88 5.81 3.68
N ASP A 119 16.64 4.85 4.21
CA ASP A 119 17.70 4.12 3.53
C ASP A 119 17.07 3.07 2.61
N TYR A 120 16.58 3.50 1.44
CA TYR A 120 16.16 2.57 0.38
C TYR A 120 17.39 1.94 -0.24
N ASP A 121 17.76 0.75 0.23
CA ASP A 121 18.80 -0.02 -0.41
C ASP A 121 18.41 -0.33 -1.87
N PHE A 122 19.36 -0.21 -2.78
CA PHE A 122 19.10 -0.41 -4.21
C PHE A 122 18.56 -1.81 -4.53
N ASP A 123 18.88 -2.81 -3.70
CA ASP A 123 18.39 -4.18 -3.83
C ASP A 123 16.88 -4.31 -3.54
N CYS A 124 16.25 -3.31 -2.91
CA CYS A 124 14.81 -3.28 -2.74
C CYS A 124 14.10 -3.25 -4.10
N TYR A 125 14.72 -2.68 -5.15
CA TYR A 125 14.16 -2.64 -6.50
C TYR A 125 14.45 -3.89 -7.32
N ASP A 126 15.29 -4.80 -6.83
CA ASP A 126 15.61 -6.04 -7.54
C ASP A 126 14.33 -6.84 -7.83
N GLY A 127 14.24 -7.33 -9.07
CA GLY A 127 13.09 -8.07 -9.59
C GLY A 127 12.12 -7.24 -10.44
N ILE A 128 12.28 -5.91 -10.48
CA ILE A 128 11.47 -5.02 -11.33
C ILE A 128 12.37 -4.44 -12.43
N LYS A 129 12.30 -5.04 -13.63
CA LYS A 129 13.21 -4.71 -14.75
C LYS A 129 13.21 -3.22 -15.12
N MET A 130 12.03 -2.61 -15.12
CA MET A 130 11.85 -1.19 -15.45
C MET A 130 12.69 -0.26 -14.55
N PHE A 131 12.94 -0.62 -13.29
CA PHE A 131 13.66 0.24 -12.35
C PHE A 131 15.18 0.09 -12.42
N LYS A 132 15.67 -1.01 -13.02
CA LYS A 132 17.10 -1.30 -13.11
C LYS A 132 17.92 -0.16 -13.77
N PRO A 133 17.50 0.44 -14.91
CA PRO A 133 18.26 1.54 -15.51
C PRO A 133 18.38 2.76 -14.60
N ILE A 134 17.33 3.07 -13.82
CA ILE A 134 17.34 4.19 -12.87
C ILE A 134 18.29 3.89 -11.71
N VAL A 135 18.21 2.68 -11.15
CA VAL A 135 19.14 2.23 -10.09
C VAL A 135 20.59 2.26 -10.57
N ASP A 136 20.88 1.68 -11.74
CA ASP A 136 22.23 1.63 -12.30
C ASP A 136 22.76 3.04 -12.61
N LYS A 137 21.91 3.97 -13.07
CA LYS A 137 22.25 5.39 -13.26
C LYS A 137 22.75 6.01 -11.95
N TYR A 138 21.93 6.00 -10.90
CA TYR A 138 22.26 6.67 -9.64
C TYR A 138 23.38 5.99 -8.87
N LYS A 139 23.48 4.66 -8.93
CA LYS A 139 24.58 3.90 -8.32
C LYS A 139 25.95 4.29 -8.89
N ASN A 140 26.01 4.69 -10.16
CA ASN A 140 27.26 5.03 -10.84
C ASN A 140 27.54 6.54 -10.92
N MET A 141 26.58 7.41 -10.60
CA MET A 141 26.76 8.88 -10.64
C MET A 141 27.83 9.35 -9.66
N SER A 142 28.75 10.18 -10.13
CA SER A 142 29.81 10.80 -9.33
C SER A 142 29.26 11.76 -8.26
N LYS A 143 30.12 12.14 -7.31
CA LYS A 143 29.76 13.12 -6.29
C LYS A 143 29.32 14.46 -6.89
N ASP A 144 30.01 14.93 -7.93
CA ASP A 144 29.72 16.22 -8.56
C ASP A 144 28.36 16.20 -9.29
N GLU A 145 28.01 15.08 -9.92
CA GLU A 145 26.69 14.90 -10.55
C GLU A 145 25.57 14.90 -9.51
N ILE A 146 25.73 14.16 -8.41
CA ILE A 146 24.75 14.13 -7.32
C ILE A 146 24.63 15.51 -6.64
N LYS A 147 25.75 16.22 -6.48
CA LYS A 147 25.77 17.60 -5.97
C LYS A 147 24.95 18.52 -6.87
N ALA A 148 25.14 18.47 -8.18
CA ALA A 148 24.39 19.30 -9.12
C ALA A 148 22.87 19.02 -9.07
N ILE A 149 22.46 17.76 -8.87
CA ILE A 149 21.04 17.41 -8.71
C ILE A 149 20.48 17.98 -7.41
N TYR A 150 21.22 17.85 -6.30
CA TYR A 150 20.81 18.39 -5.00
C TYR A 150 20.60 19.90 -5.05
N GLU A 151 21.59 20.65 -5.55
CA GLU A 151 21.53 22.11 -5.55
C GLU A 151 20.38 22.62 -6.42
N LYS A 152 20.05 21.88 -7.48
CA LYS A 152 18.88 22.15 -8.31
C LYS A 152 17.57 21.78 -7.61
N TYR A 153 17.52 20.66 -6.89
CA TYR A 153 16.29 20.15 -6.27
C TYR A 153 15.90 20.94 -5.02
N PHE A 154 16.88 21.28 -4.17
CA PHE A 154 16.66 22.00 -2.91
C PHE A 154 16.84 23.51 -3.03
N GLU A 155 17.36 24.01 -4.17
CA GLU A 155 17.71 25.42 -4.35
C GLU A 155 18.69 25.95 -3.29
N GLU A 156 19.56 25.07 -2.78
CA GLU A 156 20.50 25.33 -1.69
C GLU A 156 21.87 24.73 -2.00
N GLU A 157 22.95 25.30 -1.44
CA GLU A 157 24.29 24.75 -1.59
C GLU A 157 24.39 23.39 -0.88
N TRP A 158 25.09 22.44 -1.51
CA TRP A 158 25.31 21.13 -0.92
C TRP A 158 25.96 21.21 0.46
N TYR A 159 25.20 20.82 1.48
CA TYR A 159 25.66 20.75 2.87
C TYR A 159 25.90 19.30 3.29
N GLY A 160 27.09 18.78 2.99
CA GLY A 160 27.48 17.44 3.41
C GLY A 160 28.89 17.04 2.99
N ASP A 161 29.70 16.59 3.93
CA ASP A 161 30.90 15.84 3.61
C ASP A 161 30.54 14.52 2.90
N GLY A 162 31.52 13.85 2.29
CA GLY A 162 31.32 12.66 1.44
C GLY A 162 30.49 11.51 2.04
N CYS A 163 30.21 11.54 3.35
CA CYS A 163 29.38 10.60 4.10
C CYS A 163 27.90 10.54 3.68
N LYS A 164 27.39 11.48 2.86
CA LYS A 164 25.99 11.46 2.37
C LYS A 164 25.82 11.09 0.89
N LEU A 165 26.89 10.74 0.16
CA LEU A 165 26.77 10.46 -1.28
C LEU A 165 25.79 9.30 -1.55
N GLU A 166 25.97 8.16 -0.87
CA GLU A 166 25.09 7.00 -1.04
C GLU A 166 23.65 7.31 -0.67
N PHE A 167 23.44 8.09 0.39
CA PHE A 167 22.12 8.55 0.79
C PHE A 167 21.42 9.30 -0.35
N TYR A 168 22.05 10.33 -0.93
CA TYR A 168 21.41 11.10 -2.00
C TYR A 168 21.27 10.31 -3.31
N ARG A 169 22.18 9.36 -3.61
CA ARG A 169 21.99 8.43 -4.73
C ARG A 169 20.72 7.61 -4.56
N LYS A 170 20.47 7.06 -3.36
CA LYS A 170 19.25 6.31 -3.04
C LYS A 170 18.01 7.19 -3.09
N THR A 171 18.06 8.37 -2.47
CA THR A 171 16.94 9.33 -2.46
C THR A 171 16.53 9.73 -3.88
N PHE A 172 17.47 10.14 -4.73
CA PHE A 172 17.13 10.57 -6.08
C PHE A 172 16.71 9.41 -6.99
N ALA A 173 17.25 8.20 -6.79
CA ALA A 173 16.73 7.01 -7.47
C ALA A 173 15.28 6.73 -7.09
N ASN A 174 14.95 6.78 -5.79
CA ASN A 174 13.59 6.58 -5.32
C ASN A 174 12.63 7.63 -5.90
N GLU A 175 13.02 8.90 -5.93
CA GLU A 175 12.24 9.99 -6.53
C GLU A 175 12.01 9.77 -8.04
N GLU A 176 13.05 9.41 -8.80
CA GLU A 176 12.90 9.16 -10.24
C GLU A 176 12.04 7.91 -10.52
N ILE A 177 12.17 6.86 -9.71
CA ILE A 177 11.30 5.67 -9.79
C ILE A 177 9.86 6.06 -9.47
N TRP A 178 9.62 6.80 -8.39
CA TRP A 178 8.28 7.29 -8.05
C TRP A 178 7.69 8.10 -9.20
N ASN A 179 8.41 9.09 -9.72
CA ASN A 179 7.96 9.93 -10.83
C ASN A 179 7.67 9.12 -12.09
N SER A 180 8.39 8.02 -12.33
CA SER A 180 8.14 7.13 -13.48
C SER A 180 6.80 6.41 -13.43
N ILE A 181 6.22 6.26 -12.24
CA ILE A 181 4.93 5.59 -12.02
C ILE A 181 3.84 6.53 -11.48
N GLU A 182 4.18 7.71 -10.96
CA GLU A 182 3.22 8.67 -10.38
C GLU A 182 2.19 9.16 -11.40
N TYR A 183 2.55 9.32 -12.67
CA TYR A 183 1.54 9.68 -13.69
C TYR A 183 0.47 8.60 -13.90
N THR A 184 0.72 7.36 -13.47
CA THR A 184 -0.31 6.30 -13.41
C THR A 184 -1.25 6.44 -12.21
N PHE A 185 -0.95 7.37 -11.30
CA PHE A 185 -1.66 7.63 -10.03
C PHE A 185 -2.67 8.79 -10.11
N ASP A 186 -2.84 9.44 -11.26
CA ASP A 186 -3.83 10.52 -11.37
C ASP A 186 -5.22 9.99 -10.94
N ALA A 187 -5.78 10.55 -9.86
CA ALA A 187 -6.93 10.00 -9.15
C ALA A 187 -8.19 9.93 -10.03
N GLU A 188 -8.24 10.71 -11.10
CA GLU A 188 -9.28 10.68 -12.11
C GLU A 188 -9.13 9.49 -13.10
N ASN A 189 -7.93 8.90 -13.18
CA ASN A 189 -7.54 7.90 -14.17
C ASN A 189 -7.14 6.53 -13.58
N ILE A 190 -7.05 6.38 -12.24
CA ILE A 190 -6.77 5.08 -11.61
C ILE A 190 -7.96 4.14 -11.82
N LEU A 191 -7.71 3.05 -12.54
CA LEU A 191 -8.61 1.91 -12.58
C LEU A 191 -8.59 1.20 -11.23
N CYS A 192 -9.76 0.91 -10.71
CA CYS A 192 -9.91 0.18 -9.45
C CYS A 192 -10.47 -1.21 -9.73
N ILE A 193 -9.92 -2.21 -9.04
CA ILE A 193 -10.55 -3.51 -8.90
C ILE A 193 -11.33 -3.48 -7.59
N SER A 194 -12.65 -3.46 -7.72
CA SER A 194 -13.53 -3.79 -6.61
C SER A 194 -13.54 -5.31 -6.46
N LEU A 195 -13.07 -5.80 -5.33
CA LEU A 195 -13.22 -7.22 -5.01
C LEU A 195 -14.65 -7.51 -4.49
N PHE A 196 -15.48 -6.48 -4.28
CA PHE A 196 -16.59 -6.46 -3.33
C PHE A 196 -17.97 -6.10 -3.93
N ASP A 197 -18.42 -6.76 -5.00
CA ASP A 197 -19.75 -6.44 -5.59
C ASP A 197 -20.86 -7.42 -5.17
N GLU A 198 -20.53 -8.67 -4.82
CA GLU A 198 -21.46 -9.69 -4.30
C GLU A 198 -20.80 -10.52 -3.19
N PHE A 199 -21.06 -10.21 -1.92
CA PHE A 199 -20.61 -11.06 -0.81
C PHE A 199 -21.50 -12.27 -0.63
N LYS A 200 -20.84 -13.42 -0.45
CA LYS A 200 -21.37 -14.37 0.53
C LYS A 200 -21.28 -13.68 1.89
N LEU A 201 -22.42 -13.52 2.56
CA LEU A 201 -22.55 -12.92 3.89
C LEU A 201 -21.46 -13.43 4.87
N SER A 202 -21.07 -14.70 4.72
CA SER A 202 -20.00 -15.34 5.49
C SER A 202 -18.63 -14.65 5.35
N THR A 203 -18.19 -14.26 4.16
CA THR A 203 -16.87 -13.64 3.96
C THR A 203 -16.83 -12.23 4.56
N TYR A 204 -17.91 -11.48 4.41
CA TYR A 204 -18.02 -10.18 5.08
C TYR A 204 -17.99 -10.33 6.60
N PHE A 205 -18.68 -11.33 7.13
CA PHE A 205 -18.69 -11.62 8.56
C PHE A 205 -17.30 -11.99 9.10
N GLU A 206 -16.51 -12.78 8.36
CA GLU A 206 -15.12 -13.09 8.73
C GLU A 206 -14.23 -11.84 8.74
N PHE A 207 -14.36 -10.97 7.74
CA PHE A 207 -13.67 -9.68 7.74
C PHE A 207 -14.03 -8.84 8.99
N PHE A 208 -15.33 -8.73 9.26
CA PHE A 208 -15.82 -7.96 10.40
C PHE A 208 -15.31 -8.49 11.74
N LYS A 209 -15.29 -9.83 11.93
CA LYS A 209 -14.68 -10.45 13.11
C LYS A 209 -13.21 -10.08 13.27
N GLY A 210 -12.44 -10.06 12.19
CA GLY A 210 -11.04 -9.64 12.20
C GLY A 210 -10.90 -8.19 12.70
N CYS A 211 -11.74 -7.28 12.20
CA CYS A 211 -11.74 -5.89 12.66
C CYS A 211 -12.04 -5.77 14.15
N VAL A 212 -13.08 -6.44 14.64
CA VAL A 212 -13.47 -6.41 16.05
C VAL A 212 -12.38 -6.98 16.95
N LYS A 213 -11.76 -8.10 16.57
CA LYS A 213 -10.64 -8.67 17.30
C LYS A 213 -9.49 -7.66 17.46
N ARG A 214 -9.10 -7.00 16.36
CA ARG A 214 -8.02 -6.00 16.40
C ARG A 214 -8.37 -4.82 17.30
N VAL A 215 -9.60 -4.31 17.20
CA VAL A 215 -10.06 -3.16 17.98
C VAL A 215 -10.13 -3.48 19.47
N ASN A 216 -10.72 -4.62 19.83
CA ASN A 216 -10.82 -5.02 21.24
C ASN A 216 -9.44 -5.23 21.87
N HIS A 217 -8.52 -5.90 21.17
CA HIS A 217 -7.14 -6.05 21.63
C HIS A 217 -6.48 -4.69 21.90
N PHE A 218 -6.59 -3.74 20.97
CA PHE A 218 -6.04 -2.39 21.17
C PHE A 218 -6.66 -1.67 22.38
N ILE A 219 -7.98 -1.78 22.57
CA ILE A 219 -8.67 -1.17 23.72
C ILE A 219 -8.16 -1.78 25.03
N ASP A 220 -7.96 -3.10 25.07
CA ASP A 220 -7.45 -3.81 26.25
C ASP A 220 -6.00 -3.43 26.55
N ASP A 221 -5.15 -3.29 25.52
CA ASP A 221 -3.75 -2.85 25.67
C ASP A 221 -3.63 -1.42 26.21
N VAL A 222 -4.54 -0.52 25.85
CA VAL A 222 -4.54 0.87 26.33
C VAL A 222 -5.10 1.00 27.75
N LYS A 223 -5.91 0.04 28.20
CA LYS A 223 -6.53 0.05 29.55
C LYS A 223 -5.66 -0.60 30.63
N ASN A 224 -4.64 -1.38 30.26
CA ASN A 224 -3.69 -2.04 31.17
C ASN A 224 -2.33 -1.34 31.18
#